data_AF-A5N1E0-F1
#
_entry.id   AF-A5N1E0-F1
#
_cell.length_a   1.000
_cell.length_b   1.000
_cell.length_c   1.000
_cell.angle_alpha   90.00
_cell.angle_beta   90.00
_cell.angle_gamma   90.00
#
_symmetry.space_group_name_H-M   'P 1'
#
loop_
_entity.id
_entity.type
_entity.pdbx_description
1 polymer ?
#
loop_
_entity_poly.entity_id
_entity_poly.type
_entity_poly.pdbx_seq_one_letter_code
_entity_poly.pdbx_strand_id
1 'polypeptide(L)'
;MSKMKLCKTCQKEIARSAKICPHCGAKNKRSKLKTFAIGAIIFIIFIAVIGALDSSNTSKTNLVDVVKTGYLGNYKSVSIGQVLEKSFTESTWDSFESKGKNIVEVILKDTSSGRTRTAKIQFAVEKDNTFNIVFFKTDSGTSIDPSSVSSYGMDAYTTKAFLDTLYDEYGKHFDESVVGDFEDNNDTLSGTPSSKYKK
;
A
#
# COMPACT_ATOMS: atom_id res chain seq x y z
N MET A 1 8.02 -28.86 -55.89
CA MET A 1 8.60 -27.48 -55.74
C MET A 1 9.80 -27.35 -56.65
N SER A 2 9.87 -26.29 -57.46
CA SER A 2 10.95 -26.07 -58.43
C SER A 2 12.31 -25.90 -57.74
N LYS A 3 13.28 -26.75 -58.09
CA LYS A 3 14.64 -26.78 -57.49
C LYS A 3 15.56 -25.67 -58.04
N MET A 4 15.05 -24.84 -58.94
CA MET A 4 15.78 -23.76 -59.62
C MET A 4 15.33 -22.38 -59.14
N LYS A 5 16.20 -21.39 -59.30
CA LYS A 5 15.96 -19.95 -59.11
C LYS A 5 16.77 -19.18 -60.14
N LEU A 6 16.38 -17.95 -60.46
CA LEU A 6 17.22 -17.08 -61.29
C LEU A 6 18.39 -16.52 -60.49
N CYS A 7 19.54 -16.37 -61.13
CA CYS A 7 20.69 -15.66 -60.58
C CYS A 7 20.36 -14.17 -60.48
N LYS A 8 20.59 -13.55 -59.31
CA LYS A 8 20.25 -12.13 -59.09
C LYS A 8 21.09 -11.15 -59.94
N THR A 9 22.21 -11.59 -60.49
CA THR A 9 23.14 -10.74 -61.25
C THR A 9 22.94 -10.87 -62.75
N CYS A 10 22.96 -12.10 -63.28
CA CYS A 10 22.86 -12.34 -64.71
C CYS A 10 21.52 -12.93 -65.16
N GLN A 11 20.58 -13.12 -64.23
CA GLN A 11 19.21 -13.59 -64.46
C GLN A 11 19.06 -14.97 -65.12
N LYS A 12 20.15 -15.73 -65.33
CA LYS A 12 20.08 -17.12 -65.79
C LYS A 12 19.59 -18.07 -64.68
N GLU A 13 18.92 -19.15 -65.06
CA GLU A 13 18.45 -20.17 -64.13
C GLU A 13 19.61 -20.95 -63.51
N ILE A 14 19.59 -21.08 -62.18
CA ILE A 14 20.58 -21.79 -61.39
C ILE A 14 19.89 -22.62 -60.30
N ALA A 15 20.55 -23.69 -59.84
CA ALA A 15 20.04 -24.47 -58.71
C ALA A 15 19.88 -23.59 -57.45
N ARG A 16 18.81 -23.80 -56.68
CA ARG A 16 18.57 -23.07 -55.42
C ARG A 16 19.70 -23.27 -54.41
N SER A 17 20.42 -24.38 -54.49
CA SER A 17 21.59 -24.73 -53.66
C SER A 17 22.91 -24.12 -54.15
N ALA A 18 22.97 -23.59 -55.37
CA ALA A 18 24.20 -23.03 -55.92
C ALA A 18 24.70 -21.85 -55.06
N LYS A 19 25.89 -22.00 -54.48
CA LYS A 19 26.59 -20.96 -53.69
C LYS A 19 27.27 -19.91 -54.59
N ILE A 20 27.62 -20.29 -55.82
CA ILE A 20 28.25 -19.45 -56.84
C ILE A 20 27.53 -19.71 -58.17
N CYS A 21 27.29 -18.66 -58.97
CA CYS A 21 26.69 -18.78 -60.29
C CYS A 21 27.72 -19.33 -61.30
N PRO A 22 27.45 -20.44 -62.01
CA PRO A 22 28.39 -21.01 -62.99
C PRO A 22 28.51 -20.15 -64.26
N HIS A 23 27.53 -19.28 -64.54
CA HIS A 23 27.54 -18.47 -65.77
C HIS A 23 28.25 -17.13 -65.64
N CYS A 24 28.38 -16.59 -64.43
CA CYS A 24 28.99 -15.27 -64.22
C CYS A 24 29.90 -15.17 -62.98
N GLY A 25 30.03 -16.24 -62.18
CA GLY A 25 30.90 -16.26 -60.99
C GLY A 25 30.36 -15.53 -59.76
N ALA A 26 29.18 -14.89 -59.82
CA ALA A 26 28.63 -14.15 -58.68
C ALA A 26 28.28 -15.07 -57.49
N LYS A 27 28.67 -14.67 -56.27
CA LYS A 27 28.38 -15.40 -55.02
C LYS A 27 26.92 -15.22 -54.61
N ASN A 28 26.20 -16.32 -54.44
CA ASN A 28 24.81 -16.35 -54.00
C ASN A 28 24.74 -16.75 -52.51
N LYS A 29 25.19 -15.85 -51.63
CA LYS A 29 25.23 -16.09 -50.18
C LYS A 29 23.78 -16.11 -49.66
N ARG A 30 23.31 -17.26 -49.19
CA ARG A 30 22.02 -17.33 -48.48
C ARG A 30 22.15 -16.50 -47.20
N SER A 31 21.43 -15.39 -47.11
CA SER A 31 21.42 -14.56 -45.91
C SER A 31 20.74 -15.34 -44.79
N LYS A 32 21.53 -16.01 -43.94
CA LYS A 32 21.07 -16.60 -42.67
C LYS A 32 20.73 -15.52 -41.63
N LEU A 33 20.93 -14.24 -41.97
CA LEU A 33 20.74 -13.11 -41.06
C LEU A 33 19.26 -12.76 -40.83
N LYS A 34 18.37 -13.02 -41.81
CA LYS A 34 16.94 -12.70 -41.68
C LYS A 34 16.17 -13.64 -40.75
N THR A 35 16.68 -14.85 -40.49
CA THR A 35 15.99 -15.83 -39.65
C THR A 35 16.32 -15.68 -38.17
N PHE A 36 17.50 -15.14 -37.82
CA PHE A 36 17.91 -14.94 -36.42
C PHE A 36 17.29 -13.68 -35.79
N ALA A 37 17.09 -12.61 -36.58
CA ALA A 37 16.54 -11.34 -36.09
C ALA A 37 15.07 -11.43 -35.63
N ILE A 38 14.25 -12.25 -36.30
CA ILE A 38 12.83 -12.44 -35.94
C ILE A 38 12.70 -13.30 -34.67
N GLY A 39 13.55 -14.32 -34.49
CA GLY A 39 13.57 -15.14 -33.28
C GLY A 39 14.00 -14.37 -32.03
N ALA A 40 14.98 -13.47 -32.14
CA ALA A 40 15.46 -12.67 -31.02
C ALA A 40 14.41 -11.64 -30.52
N ILE A 41 13.63 -11.04 -31.42
CA ILE A 41 12.57 -10.08 -31.05
C ILE A 41 11.43 -10.78 -30.30
N ILE A 42 11.01 -11.97 -30.74
CA ILE A 42 9.96 -12.74 -30.05
C ILE A 42 10.45 -13.21 -28.67
N PHE A 43 11.72 -13.61 -28.53
CA PHE A 43 12.29 -14.03 -27.26
C PHE A 43 12.41 -12.87 -26.25
N ILE A 44 12.77 -11.65 -26.70
CA ILE A 44 12.78 -10.45 -25.85
C ILE A 44 11.37 -10.09 -25.37
N ILE A 45 10.35 -10.21 -26.23
CA ILE A 45 8.94 -9.98 -25.82
C ILE A 45 8.49 -11.02 -24.78
N PHE A 46 8.89 -12.29 -24.93
CA PHE A 46 8.58 -13.33 -23.94
C PHE A 46 9.30 -13.14 -22.60
N ILE A 47 10.56 -12.67 -22.58
CA ILE A 47 11.26 -12.36 -21.32
C ILE A 47 10.69 -11.10 -20.67
N ALA A 48 10.28 -10.09 -21.45
CA ALA A 48 9.66 -8.87 -20.91
C ALA A 48 8.27 -9.13 -20.27
N VAL A 49 7.55 -10.17 -20.69
CA VAL A 49 6.25 -10.56 -20.10
C VAL A 49 6.43 -11.41 -18.83
N ILE A 50 7.57 -12.08 -18.63
CA ILE A 50 7.81 -12.94 -17.46
C ILE A 50 8.68 -12.25 -16.39
N GLY A 51 9.45 -11.22 -16.76
CA GLY A 51 10.31 -10.45 -15.83
C GLY A 51 9.65 -9.28 -15.11
N ALA A 52 8.35 -9.06 -15.28
CA ALA A 52 7.64 -7.91 -14.74
C ALA A 52 6.33 -8.27 -14.03
N LEU A 53 6.22 -9.44 -13.40
CA LEU A 53 5.08 -9.77 -12.54
C LEU A 53 5.51 -10.64 -11.35
N ASP A 54 6.46 -10.11 -10.56
CA ASP A 54 6.45 -10.31 -9.10
C ASP A 54 6.32 -8.93 -8.43
N SER A 55 5.37 -8.14 -8.93
CA SER A 55 4.59 -7.28 -8.04
C SER A 55 3.31 -8.05 -7.86
N SER A 56 3.21 -8.75 -6.73
CA SER A 56 1.95 -9.32 -6.25
C SER A 56 0.82 -8.32 -6.55
N ASN A 57 -0.08 -8.69 -7.46
CA ASN A 57 -1.38 -8.04 -7.61
C ASN A 57 -2.26 -8.41 -6.39
N THR A 58 -1.73 -8.17 -5.19
CA THR A 58 -2.57 -7.81 -4.06
C THR A 58 -2.97 -6.40 -4.40
N SER A 59 -4.24 -6.17 -4.72
CA SER A 59 -4.86 -4.85 -4.63
C SER A 59 -4.18 -4.13 -3.48
N LYS A 60 -3.37 -3.08 -3.73
CA LYS A 60 -2.61 -2.41 -2.66
C LYS A 60 -3.64 -2.05 -1.61
N THR A 61 -3.67 -2.82 -0.53
CA THR A 61 -4.66 -2.63 0.52
C THR A 61 -4.39 -1.24 1.01
N ASN A 62 -5.36 -0.34 0.83
CA ASN A 62 -5.22 1.00 1.33
C ASN A 62 -5.21 0.89 2.86
N LEU A 63 -4.01 0.94 3.44
CA LEU A 63 -3.80 0.73 4.87
C LEU A 63 -4.52 1.81 5.68
N VAL A 64 -4.62 3.03 5.11
CA VAL A 64 -5.44 4.09 5.68
C VAL A 64 -6.89 3.61 5.78
N ASP A 65 -7.47 3.02 4.73
CA ASP A 65 -8.85 2.52 4.78
C ASP A 65 -9.02 1.37 5.78
N VAL A 66 -8.02 0.49 5.91
CA VAL A 66 -8.04 -0.62 6.90
C VAL A 66 -8.23 -0.07 8.30
N VAL A 67 -7.42 0.91 8.68
CA VAL A 67 -7.47 1.51 10.01
C VAL A 67 -8.69 2.40 10.15
N LYS A 68 -8.91 3.31 9.20
CA LYS A 68 -9.98 4.31 9.25
C LYS A 68 -11.37 3.69 9.32
N THR A 69 -11.59 2.55 8.67
CA THR A 69 -12.85 1.79 8.74
C THR A 69 -12.87 0.71 9.83
N GLY A 70 -11.77 0.50 10.53
CA GLY A 70 -11.64 -0.49 11.60
C GLY A 70 -12.23 -0.04 12.93
N TYR A 71 -12.20 -0.95 13.89
CA TYR A 71 -12.83 -0.84 15.21
C TYR A 71 -11.80 -1.05 16.31
N LEU A 72 -11.78 -0.18 17.34
CA LEU A 72 -10.88 -0.33 18.49
C LEU A 72 -11.59 -1.08 19.63
N GLY A 73 -10.85 -1.92 20.34
CA GLY A 73 -11.35 -2.60 21.54
C GLY A 73 -12.73 -3.23 21.36
N ASN A 74 -13.65 -2.95 22.27
CA ASN A 74 -15.03 -3.43 22.27
C ASN A 74 -15.98 -2.58 21.41
N TYR A 75 -15.53 -1.44 20.87
CA TYR A 75 -16.34 -0.53 20.06
C TYR A 75 -16.55 -1.05 18.63
N LYS A 76 -17.46 -2.02 18.46
CA LYS A 76 -17.70 -2.70 17.17
C LYS A 76 -18.78 -2.06 16.29
N SER A 77 -19.52 -1.09 16.79
CA SER A 77 -20.63 -0.43 16.07
C SER A 77 -20.21 0.80 15.27
N VAL A 78 -19.12 1.48 15.66
CA VAL A 78 -18.63 2.69 15.01
C VAL A 78 -17.14 2.58 14.74
N SER A 79 -16.71 2.99 13.54
CA SER A 79 -15.29 2.95 13.17
C SER A 79 -14.49 4.07 13.84
N ILE A 80 -13.21 3.82 14.05
CA ILE A 80 -12.31 4.84 14.61
C ILE A 80 -12.23 6.09 13.73
N GLY A 81 -12.30 5.94 12.41
CA GLY A 81 -12.33 7.08 11.49
C GLY A 81 -13.52 7.99 11.74
N GLN A 82 -14.71 7.43 11.93
CA GLN A 82 -15.92 8.21 12.22
C GLN A 82 -15.83 8.96 13.55
N VAL A 83 -15.29 8.31 14.60
CA VAL A 83 -15.10 8.95 15.91
C VAL A 83 -14.13 10.13 15.76
N LEU A 84 -12.95 9.90 15.20
CA LEU A 84 -11.93 10.95 15.05
C LEU A 84 -12.39 12.11 14.15
N GLU A 85 -13.09 11.84 13.06
CA GLU A 85 -13.57 12.90 12.16
C GLU A 85 -14.73 13.72 12.73
N LYS A 86 -15.44 13.20 13.72
CA LYS A 86 -16.49 13.94 14.44
C LYS A 86 -15.95 14.69 15.65
N SER A 87 -14.91 14.17 16.30
CA SER A 87 -14.28 14.80 17.47
C SER A 87 -13.32 15.94 17.13
N PHE A 88 -12.83 16.04 15.88
CA PHE A 88 -11.83 17.02 15.47
C PHE A 88 -12.27 17.80 14.23
N THR A 89 -11.83 19.06 14.14
CA THR A 89 -12.15 19.92 12.98
C THR A 89 -11.46 19.47 11.69
N GLU A 90 -10.26 18.90 11.82
CA GLU A 90 -9.49 18.38 10.69
C GLU A 90 -8.86 17.03 11.06
N SER A 91 -8.83 16.11 10.10
CA SER A 91 -8.00 14.91 10.17
C SER A 91 -7.22 14.74 8.88
N THR A 92 -5.94 14.39 8.98
CA THR A 92 -5.06 14.08 7.84
C THR A 92 -4.47 12.71 8.07
N TRP A 93 -4.71 11.80 7.13
CA TRP A 93 -4.29 10.41 7.20
C TRP A 93 -3.21 10.13 6.16
N ASP A 94 -2.18 9.40 6.56
CA ASP A 94 -1.13 8.92 5.67
C ASP A 94 -0.66 7.52 6.08
N SER A 95 0.04 6.83 5.20
CA SER A 95 0.67 5.55 5.51
C SER A 95 2.09 5.47 4.98
N PHE A 96 3.00 4.92 5.77
CA PHE A 96 4.40 4.76 5.43
C PHE A 96 4.99 3.52 6.08
N GLU A 97 6.14 3.07 5.59
CA GLU A 97 6.90 2.01 6.24
C GLU A 97 7.93 2.60 7.22
N SER A 98 8.03 2.04 8.42
CA SER A 98 9.06 2.40 9.39
C SER A 98 9.56 1.17 10.13
N LYS A 99 10.88 0.94 10.11
CA LYS A 99 11.53 -0.22 10.73
C LYS A 99 10.89 -1.56 10.32
N GLY A 100 10.51 -1.71 9.05
CA GLY A 100 9.87 -2.91 8.52
C GLY A 100 8.41 -3.11 8.97
N LYS A 101 7.78 -2.11 9.57
CA LYS A 101 6.35 -2.10 9.92
C LYS A 101 5.58 -1.16 9.02
N ASN A 102 4.40 -1.57 8.61
CA ASN A 102 3.42 -0.71 7.96
C ASN A 102 2.77 0.19 9.01
N ILE A 103 2.96 1.50 8.90
CA ILE A 103 2.42 2.50 9.82
C ILE A 103 1.33 3.29 9.10
N VAL A 104 0.19 3.46 9.77
CA VAL A 104 -0.82 4.47 9.42
C VAL A 104 -0.73 5.58 10.45
N GLU A 105 -0.54 6.81 10.01
CA GLU A 105 -0.53 8.00 10.87
C GLU A 105 -1.80 8.81 10.62
N VAL A 106 -2.40 9.30 11.70
CA VAL A 106 -3.40 10.36 11.64
C VAL A 106 -2.92 11.55 12.45
N ILE A 107 -2.96 12.73 11.82
CA ILE A 107 -2.79 14.02 12.45
C ILE A 107 -4.17 14.65 12.57
N LEU A 108 -4.56 14.96 13.79
CA LEU A 108 -5.85 15.55 14.15
C LEU A 108 -5.63 16.99 14.58
N LYS A 109 -6.51 17.88 14.16
CA LYS A 109 -6.53 19.27 14.65
C LYS A 109 -7.91 19.69 15.08
N ASP A 110 -7.96 20.39 16.20
CA ASP A 110 -9.16 21.06 16.70
C ASP A 110 -8.89 22.55 16.82
N THR A 111 -9.72 23.35 16.14
CA THR A 111 -9.64 24.82 16.11
C THR A 111 -10.87 25.48 16.74
N SER A 112 -11.81 24.69 17.28
CA SER A 112 -13.09 25.17 17.82
C SER A 112 -12.94 26.16 18.99
N SER A 113 -11.90 25.99 19.80
CA SER A 113 -11.64 26.82 20.99
C SER A 113 -10.96 28.17 20.71
N GLY A 114 -10.70 28.51 19.44
CA GLY A 114 -9.90 29.67 19.05
C GLY A 114 -8.39 29.49 19.26
N ARG A 115 -7.95 28.36 19.82
CA ARG A 115 -6.57 27.86 19.79
C ARG A 115 -6.52 26.56 18.99
N THR A 116 -5.48 26.37 18.19
CA THR A 116 -5.25 25.10 17.51
C THR A 116 -4.67 24.09 18.49
N ARG A 117 -5.41 23.01 18.73
CA ARG A 117 -4.95 21.80 19.42
C ARG A 117 -4.67 20.73 18.38
N THR A 118 -3.70 19.86 18.64
CA THR A 118 -3.25 18.83 17.72
C THR A 118 -2.99 17.52 18.45
N ALA A 119 -3.37 16.43 17.80
CA ALA A 119 -3.06 15.09 18.25
C ALA A 119 -2.47 14.29 17.08
N LYS A 120 -1.57 13.36 17.39
CA LYS A 120 -0.96 12.45 16.44
C LYS A 120 -1.08 11.04 16.97
N ILE A 121 -1.68 10.14 16.19
CA ILE A 121 -1.78 8.72 16.49
C ILE A 121 -1.09 7.95 15.35
N GLN A 122 -0.29 6.95 15.69
CA GLN A 122 0.25 6.00 14.71
C GLN A 122 -0.21 4.58 15.05
N PHE A 123 -0.65 3.87 14.03
CA PHE A 123 -1.10 2.50 14.07
C PHE A 123 -0.11 1.62 13.31
N ALA A 124 0.43 0.58 13.95
CA ALA A 124 1.13 -0.47 13.24
C ALA A 124 0.12 -1.49 12.72
N VAL A 125 0.11 -1.75 11.42
CA VAL A 125 -0.81 -2.68 10.76
C VAL A 125 -0.13 -4.03 10.54
N GLU A 126 -0.74 -5.08 11.06
CA GLU A 126 -0.27 -6.46 10.98
C GLU A 126 -0.66 -7.13 9.66
N LYS A 127 -0.09 -8.32 9.41
CA LYS A 127 -0.31 -9.07 8.17
C LYS A 127 -1.76 -9.49 7.97
N ASP A 128 -2.52 -9.70 9.03
CA ASP A 128 -3.95 -10.07 9.02
C ASP A 128 -4.87 -8.84 9.00
N ASN A 129 -4.32 -7.64 8.83
CA ASN A 129 -5.00 -6.35 8.89
C ASN A 129 -5.54 -5.97 10.28
N THR A 130 -5.21 -6.70 11.36
CA THR A 130 -5.31 -6.15 12.71
C THR A 130 -4.29 -5.03 12.88
N PHE A 131 -4.49 -4.15 13.86
CA PHE A 131 -3.60 -3.03 14.06
C PHE A 131 -3.51 -2.61 15.52
N ASN A 132 -2.39 -2.01 15.91
CA ASN A 132 -2.14 -1.57 17.28
C ASN A 132 -1.64 -0.14 17.29
N ILE A 133 -2.07 0.64 18.28
CA ILE A 133 -1.53 1.97 18.51
C ILE A 133 -0.11 1.84 19.04
N VAL A 134 0.84 2.45 18.32
CA VAL A 134 2.28 2.39 18.64
C VAL A 134 2.86 3.76 18.98
N PHE A 135 2.10 4.82 18.76
CA PHE A 135 2.47 6.18 19.13
C PHE A 135 1.23 7.03 19.33
N PHE A 136 1.21 7.80 20.42
CA PHE A 136 0.22 8.83 20.65
C PHE A 136 0.86 10.07 21.27
N LYS A 137 0.49 11.25 20.78
CA LYS A 137 0.96 12.54 21.30
C LYS A 137 -0.11 13.61 21.09
N THR A 138 -0.24 14.52 22.06
CA THR A 138 -0.99 15.79 21.93
C THR A 138 -0.05 16.98 22.09
N ASP A 139 -0.48 18.16 21.67
CA ASP A 139 0.25 19.43 21.86
C ASP A 139 0.01 20.13 23.19
N SER A 140 -1.00 19.71 23.95
CA SER A 140 -1.10 20.07 25.36
C SER A 140 0.08 19.44 26.09
N GLY A 141 1.14 20.22 26.28
CA GLY A 141 2.21 19.95 27.23
C GLY A 141 1.70 20.03 28.67
N THR A 142 0.60 19.35 29.02
CA THR A 142 0.25 19.07 30.41
C THR A 142 1.27 18.07 30.93
N SER A 143 2.41 18.60 31.34
CA SER A 143 3.28 18.05 32.36
C SER A 143 2.44 17.83 33.62
N ILE A 144 1.95 16.61 33.80
CA ILE A 144 1.91 16.05 35.15
C ILE A 144 3.38 15.86 35.51
N ASP A 145 3.86 16.58 36.52
CA ASP A 145 5.17 16.48 37.18
C ASP A 145 6.37 16.00 36.30
N PRO A 146 7.34 16.89 35.98
CA PRO A 146 8.55 16.57 35.22
C PRO A 146 9.45 15.45 35.79
N SER A 147 9.19 14.94 37.00
CA SER A 147 9.83 13.72 37.53
C SER A 147 9.15 12.41 37.09
N SER A 148 8.02 12.48 36.37
CA SER A 148 7.16 11.31 36.07
C SER A 148 6.82 11.05 34.60
N VAL A 149 7.14 11.93 33.65
CA VAL A 149 6.83 11.68 32.22
C VAL A 149 8.00 12.07 31.32
N SER A 150 8.68 11.04 30.81
CA SER A 150 9.70 11.18 29.79
C SER A 150 9.11 11.69 28.47
N SER A 151 9.91 12.45 27.74
CA SER A 151 9.66 13.15 26.47
C SER A 151 9.31 12.28 25.24
N TYR A 152 8.64 11.14 25.41
CA TYR A 152 8.35 10.16 24.36
C TYR A 152 6.94 9.58 24.51
N GLY A 153 5.96 10.14 23.79
CA GLY A 153 4.60 9.59 23.71
C GLY A 153 3.82 9.60 25.04
N MET A 154 2.51 9.41 24.98
CA MET A 154 1.73 9.04 26.16
C MET A 154 1.89 7.56 26.47
N ASP A 155 1.80 7.20 27.74
CA ASP A 155 1.73 5.79 28.14
C ASP A 155 0.42 5.14 27.68
N ALA A 156 0.38 3.81 27.74
CA ALA A 156 -0.75 3.00 27.29
C ALA A 156 -2.06 3.35 28.02
N TYR A 157 -2.01 3.56 29.34
CA TYR A 157 -3.20 3.85 30.16
C TYR A 157 -3.80 5.21 29.80
N THR A 158 -2.96 6.25 29.71
CA THR A 158 -3.41 7.60 29.33
C THR A 158 -3.95 7.62 27.90
N THR A 159 -3.31 6.88 26.98
CA THR A 159 -3.77 6.74 25.59
C THR A 159 -5.13 6.06 25.52
N LYS A 160 -5.33 4.96 26.26
CA LYS A 160 -6.60 4.25 26.36
C LYS A 160 -7.71 5.17 26.89
N ALA A 161 -7.48 5.80 28.04
CA ALA A 161 -8.47 6.67 28.67
C ALA A 161 -8.89 7.83 27.75
N PHE A 162 -7.94 8.40 27.01
CA PHE A 162 -8.24 9.42 26.00
C PHE A 162 -9.17 8.89 24.91
N LEU A 163 -8.89 7.72 24.35
CA LEU A 163 -9.71 7.13 23.28
C LEU A 163 -11.10 6.75 23.79
N ASP A 164 -11.20 6.13 24.96
CA ASP A 164 -12.49 5.76 25.56
C ASP A 164 -13.36 7.01 25.78
N THR A 165 -12.74 8.11 26.20
CA THR A 165 -13.42 9.42 26.32
C THR A 165 -13.93 9.92 24.97
N LEU A 166 -13.16 9.75 23.88
CA LEU A 166 -13.64 10.15 22.55
C LEU A 166 -14.88 9.34 22.11
N TYR A 167 -14.91 8.04 22.40
CA TYR A 167 -16.09 7.22 22.10
C TYR A 167 -17.30 7.61 22.97
N ASP A 168 -17.09 7.90 24.25
CA ASP A 168 -18.14 8.36 25.16
C ASP A 168 -18.75 9.71 24.70
N GLU A 169 -17.90 10.67 24.35
CA GLU A 169 -18.33 11.96 23.79
C GLU A 169 -19.00 11.81 22.42
N TYR A 170 -18.52 10.90 21.58
CA TYR A 170 -19.19 10.57 20.32
C TYR A 170 -20.61 10.06 20.59
N GLY A 171 -20.75 9.15 21.55
CA GLY A 171 -22.02 8.59 21.99
C GLY A 171 -23.04 9.65 22.38
N LYS A 172 -22.63 10.54 23.28
CA LYS A 172 -23.47 11.64 23.80
C LYS A 172 -23.94 12.62 22.73
N HIS A 173 -23.15 12.82 21.67
CA HIS A 173 -23.38 13.91 20.72
C HIS A 173 -23.87 13.46 19.33
N PHE A 174 -23.64 12.19 18.95
CA PHE A 174 -23.91 11.73 17.59
C PHE A 174 -24.67 10.40 17.50
N ASP A 175 -24.43 9.47 18.41
CA ASP A 175 -25.09 8.15 18.39
C ASP A 175 -25.13 7.54 19.80
N GLU A 176 -26.25 7.70 20.50
CA GLU A 176 -26.45 7.25 21.88
C GLU A 176 -26.28 5.72 22.06
N SER A 177 -26.25 4.93 20.98
CA SER A 177 -25.95 3.50 21.05
C SER A 177 -24.48 3.17 21.30
N VAL A 178 -23.58 4.15 21.07
CA VAL A 178 -22.16 4.05 21.38
C VAL A 178 -21.97 4.54 22.82
N VAL A 179 -21.65 3.64 23.74
CA VAL A 179 -21.41 3.97 25.14
C VAL A 179 -19.93 3.78 25.45
N GLY A 180 -19.31 4.73 26.16
CA GLY A 180 -17.93 4.60 26.62
C GLY A 180 -17.74 3.33 27.46
N ASP A 181 -16.74 2.52 27.10
CA ASP A 181 -16.36 1.30 27.81
C ASP A 181 -15.00 1.54 28.49
N PHE A 182 -15.04 1.93 29.75
CA PHE A 182 -13.86 2.25 30.56
C PHE A 182 -13.32 1.03 31.31
N GLU A 183 -13.89 -0.15 31.11
CA GLU A 183 -13.48 -1.37 31.79
C GLU A 183 -12.05 -1.79 31.40
N ASP A 184 -11.37 -2.49 32.31
CA ASP A 184 -10.00 -2.98 32.11
C ASP A 184 -9.91 -4.03 30.98
N ASN A 185 -11.03 -4.69 30.67
CA ASN A 185 -11.08 -5.73 29.63
C ASN A 185 -11.22 -5.14 28.21
N ASN A 186 -11.49 -3.85 28.07
CA ASN A 186 -11.62 -3.19 26.78
C ASN A 186 -10.23 -2.75 26.29
N ASP A 187 -9.65 -3.45 25.31
CA ASP A 187 -8.35 -3.06 24.76
C ASP A 187 -8.49 -2.07 23.60
N THR A 188 -8.73 -0.79 23.91
CA THR A 188 -8.86 0.29 22.92
C THR A 188 -7.53 0.65 22.25
N LEU A 189 -6.41 0.05 22.65
CA LEU A 189 -5.12 0.22 21.96
C LEU A 189 -4.95 -0.75 20.79
N SER A 190 -5.77 -1.80 20.73
CA SER A 190 -5.82 -2.77 19.66
C SER A 190 -7.06 -2.58 18.78
N GLY A 191 -6.89 -2.87 17.50
CA GLY A 191 -7.87 -2.64 16.46
C GLY A 191 -8.08 -3.85 15.55
N THR A 192 -9.34 -4.04 15.16
CA THR A 192 -9.78 -5.07 14.22
C THR A 192 -10.30 -4.43 12.93
N PRO A 193 -9.99 -5.00 11.76
CA PRO A 193 -10.48 -4.46 10.49
C PRO A 193 -11.99 -4.63 10.33
N SER A 194 -12.59 -3.82 9.47
CA SER A 194 -13.97 -4.04 9.02
C SER A 194 -14.10 -5.34 8.21
N SER A 195 -15.32 -5.84 8.05
CA SER A 195 -15.60 -7.08 7.30
C SER A 195 -15.00 -7.08 5.89
N LYS A 196 -14.93 -5.92 5.24
CA LYS A 196 -14.31 -5.72 3.94
C LYS A 196 -12.82 -6.09 3.91
N TYR A 197 -12.11 -5.91 5.02
CA TYR A 197 -10.66 -6.08 5.11
C TYR A 197 -10.25 -7.24 6.04
N LYS A 198 -11.19 -8.06 6.51
CA LYS A 198 -10.86 -9.32 7.20
C LYS A 198 -10.22 -10.28 6.19
N LYS A 199 -9.16 -10.96 6.62
CA LYS A 199 -8.45 -11.98 5.84
C LYS A 199 -8.79 -13.38 6.35
#